data_AF-A0A7C7TMF6-F1
#
_entry.id   AF-A0A7C7TMF6-F1
#
_cell.length_a   1.000
_cell.length_b   1.000
_cell.length_c   1.000
_cell.angle_alpha   90.00
_cell.angle_beta   90.00
_cell.angle_gamma   90.00
#
_symmetry.space_group_name_H-M   'P 1'
#
loop_
_entity.id
_entity.type
_entity.pdbx_description
1 polymer ?
#
loop_
_entity_poly.entity_id
_entity_poly.type
_entity_poly.pdbx_seq_one_letter_code
_entity_poly.pdbx_strand_id
1 'polypeptide(L)'
;MVAVAPEIEQAIYYLDQVEFGRIDHTLAVERQLLRSRFELNSLIDSPLNWLSLQDEFERWRQEYRRAYLEDHTERQERNRLLQRQVDQSTIRVHQIQLLEQVEAIRLDSDVDVAALWKETIQLFTVCENDGAGISLIDSPACPECHGRLGQPTNHTDILDMISEIDQIFIGYRDRLASVSSELVLKSGNSDQLQSLFRLNSAGDLSDLANVLDDKVISFLNELFGKSNESSGNNGDWASPHS
;
A
#
# COMPACT_ATOMS: atom_id res chain seq x y z
N MET A 1 -39.94 -2.21 -36.83
CA MET A 1 -39.13 -1.07 -36.36
C MET A 1 -39.02 -0.96 -34.83
N VAL A 2 -39.73 -1.75 -34.03
CA VAL A 2 -39.77 -1.60 -32.54
C VAL A 2 -38.65 -2.37 -31.80
N ALA A 3 -37.92 -3.28 -32.46
CA ALA A 3 -36.96 -4.17 -31.79
C ALA A 3 -35.56 -3.58 -31.53
N VAL A 4 -35.17 -2.49 -32.21
CA VAL A 4 -33.79 -1.97 -32.22
C VAL A 4 -33.58 -0.82 -31.23
N ALA A 5 -34.66 -0.14 -30.82
CA ALA A 5 -34.59 0.99 -29.89
C ALA A 5 -33.92 0.65 -28.54
N PRO A 6 -34.16 -0.52 -27.92
CA PRO A 6 -33.50 -0.87 -26.66
C PRO A 6 -31.98 -1.06 -26.79
N GLU A 7 -31.52 -1.61 -27.92
CA GLU A 7 -30.10 -1.85 -28.19
C GLU A 7 -29.35 -0.52 -28.41
N ILE A 8 -29.99 0.44 -29.11
CA ILE A 8 -29.49 1.80 -29.27
C ILE A 8 -29.36 2.50 -27.92
N GLU A 9 -30.40 2.44 -27.09
CA GLU A 9 -30.41 3.06 -25.76
C GLU A 9 -29.33 2.47 -24.84
N GLN A 10 -29.13 1.14 -24.87
CA GLN A 10 -28.10 0.49 -24.07
C GLN A 10 -26.68 0.88 -24.51
N ALA A 11 -26.43 0.97 -25.82
CA ALA A 11 -25.13 1.42 -26.35
C ALA A 11 -24.85 2.89 -25.98
N ILE A 12 -25.86 3.76 -26.10
CA ILE A 12 -25.77 5.16 -25.66
C ILE A 12 -25.45 5.24 -24.17
N TYR A 13 -26.19 4.51 -23.34
CA TYR A 13 -25.98 4.47 -21.91
C TYR A 13 -24.55 4.01 -21.57
N TYR A 14 -24.06 2.96 -22.22
CA TYR A 14 -22.70 2.49 -22.03
C TYR A 14 -21.66 3.56 -22.35
N LEU A 15 -21.77 4.22 -23.51
CA LEU A 15 -20.88 5.30 -23.93
C LEU A 15 -20.91 6.47 -22.94
N ASP A 16 -22.08 6.82 -22.41
CA ASP A 16 -22.24 7.91 -21.45
C ASP A 16 -21.61 7.59 -20.08
N GLN A 17 -21.53 6.32 -19.69
CA GLN A 17 -20.86 5.86 -18.47
C GLN A 17 -19.33 5.74 -18.62
N VAL A 18 -18.80 5.69 -19.85
CA VAL A 18 -17.36 5.56 -20.06
C VAL A 18 -16.69 6.90 -19.77
N GLU A 19 -15.78 6.90 -18.80
CA GLU A 19 -14.97 8.05 -18.45
C GLU A 19 -13.48 7.70 -18.57
N PHE A 20 -12.72 8.65 -19.09
CA PHE A 20 -11.29 8.53 -19.28
C PHE A 20 -10.56 9.41 -18.27
N GLY A 21 -9.50 8.85 -17.68
CA GLY A 21 -8.51 9.62 -16.96
C GLY A 21 -7.48 10.24 -17.91
N ARG A 22 -6.18 10.11 -17.60
CA ARG A 22 -5.12 10.85 -18.29
C ARG A 22 -4.52 10.18 -19.53
N ILE A 23 -4.89 8.94 -19.84
CA ILE A 23 -4.00 8.07 -20.62
C ILE A 23 -4.44 7.84 -22.07
N ASP A 24 -5.73 7.96 -22.43
CA ASP A 24 -6.15 7.55 -23.77
C ASP A 24 -7.03 8.57 -24.52
N HIS A 25 -6.37 9.49 -25.22
CA HIS A 25 -7.02 10.50 -26.04
C HIS A 25 -7.72 9.91 -27.27
N THR A 26 -7.23 8.77 -27.80
CA THR A 26 -7.77 8.20 -29.04
C THR A 26 -9.11 7.53 -28.79
N LEU A 27 -9.19 6.62 -27.81
CA LEU A 27 -10.44 5.96 -27.44
C LEU A 27 -11.50 6.96 -26.96
N ALA A 28 -11.08 8.04 -26.29
CA ALA A 28 -11.97 9.12 -25.87
C ALA A 28 -12.58 9.90 -27.05
N VAL A 29 -11.77 10.20 -28.07
CA VAL A 29 -12.24 10.85 -29.30
C VAL A 29 -13.18 9.92 -30.07
N GLU A 30 -12.83 8.65 -30.22
CA GLU A 30 -13.67 7.65 -30.89
C GLU A 30 -15.00 7.46 -30.16
N ARG A 31 -15.01 7.43 -28.82
CA ARG A 31 -16.24 7.42 -28.01
C ARG A 31 -17.14 8.60 -28.36
N GLN A 32 -16.57 9.81 -28.43
CA GLN A 32 -17.34 11.02 -28.73
C GLN A 32 -17.89 11.01 -30.15
N LEU A 33 -17.10 10.54 -31.12
CA LEU A 33 -17.54 10.36 -32.51
C LEU A 33 -18.68 9.34 -32.62
N LEU A 34 -18.55 8.18 -31.98
CA LEU A 34 -19.63 7.19 -31.89
C LEU A 34 -20.86 7.83 -31.27
N ARG A 35 -20.75 8.40 -30.07
CA ARG A 35 -21.88 9.01 -29.35
C ARG A 35 -22.66 10.05 -30.17
N SER A 36 -21.96 10.86 -30.97
CA SER A 36 -22.59 11.83 -31.88
C SER A 36 -23.36 11.16 -33.03
N ARG A 37 -22.88 10.03 -33.54
CA ARG A 37 -23.54 9.25 -34.60
C ARG A 37 -24.73 8.45 -34.09
N PHE A 38 -24.76 8.14 -32.80
CA PHE A 38 -25.90 7.53 -32.10
C PHE A 38 -27.04 8.52 -31.82
N GLU A 39 -26.92 9.81 -32.17
CA GLU A 39 -28.03 10.77 -32.03
C GLU A 39 -29.28 10.30 -32.79
N LEU A 40 -30.41 10.21 -32.06
CA LEU A 40 -31.65 9.56 -32.51
C LEU A 40 -32.15 10.04 -33.89
N ASN A 41 -32.00 11.33 -34.19
CA ASN A 41 -32.42 11.91 -35.47
C ASN A 41 -31.66 11.30 -36.66
N SER A 42 -30.38 10.99 -36.47
CA SER A 42 -29.51 10.41 -37.51
C SER A 42 -29.83 8.94 -37.81
N LEU A 43 -30.41 8.21 -36.85
CA LEU A 43 -30.76 6.79 -36.97
C LEU A 43 -32.16 6.55 -37.55
N ILE A 44 -33.09 7.48 -37.29
CA ILE A 44 -34.44 7.45 -37.88
C ILE A 44 -34.38 7.59 -39.41
N ASP A 45 -33.44 8.41 -39.91
CA ASP A 45 -33.32 8.69 -41.34
C ASP A 45 -32.66 7.56 -42.15
N SER A 46 -32.00 6.57 -41.51
CA SER A 46 -31.36 5.44 -42.22
C SER A 46 -31.14 4.20 -41.33
N PRO A 47 -32.14 3.31 -41.22
CA PRO A 47 -32.05 2.08 -40.41
C PRO A 47 -30.96 1.09 -40.84
N LEU A 48 -30.53 1.12 -42.10
CA LEU A 48 -29.43 0.27 -42.60
C LEU A 48 -28.06 0.68 -42.03
N ASN A 49 -27.92 1.92 -41.55
CA ASN A 49 -26.69 2.42 -40.93
C ASN A 49 -26.50 1.87 -39.51
N TRP A 50 -27.57 1.34 -38.90
CA TRP A 50 -27.51 0.77 -37.55
C TRP A 50 -26.53 -0.39 -37.45
N LEU A 51 -26.58 -1.36 -38.36
CA LEU A 51 -25.71 -2.55 -38.30
C LEU A 51 -24.24 -2.17 -38.38
N SER A 52 -23.88 -1.24 -39.27
CA SER A 52 -22.51 -0.73 -39.36
C SER A 52 -22.08 0.03 -38.11
N LEU A 53 -22.98 0.84 -37.52
CA LEU A 53 -22.68 1.60 -36.31
C LEU A 53 -22.55 0.69 -35.09
N GLN A 54 -23.35 -0.38 -35.03
CA GLN A 54 -23.26 -1.43 -34.02
C GLN A 54 -21.93 -2.17 -34.12
N ASP A 55 -21.50 -2.56 -35.33
CA ASP A 55 -20.20 -3.21 -35.54
C ASP A 55 -19.03 -2.30 -35.12
N GLU A 56 -19.13 -0.99 -35.40
CA GLU A 56 -18.14 -0.01 -34.97
C GLU A 56 -18.11 0.15 -33.44
N PHE A 57 -19.29 0.21 -32.79
CA PHE A 57 -19.40 0.26 -31.34
C PHE A 57 -18.82 -0.99 -30.67
N GLU A 58 -19.14 -2.18 -31.19
CA GLU A 58 -18.63 -3.44 -30.64
C GLU A 58 -17.10 -3.54 -30.75
N ARG A 59 -16.54 -3.10 -31.88
CA ARG A 59 -15.09 -3.03 -32.06
C ARG A 59 -14.46 -2.06 -31.07
N TRP A 60 -15.01 -0.86 -30.95
CA TRP A 60 -14.53 0.13 -29.98
C TRP A 60 -14.65 -0.39 -28.54
N ARG A 61 -15.75 -1.07 -28.19
CA ARG A 61 -15.95 -1.65 -26.85
C ARG A 61 -14.92 -2.74 -26.54
N GLN A 62 -14.54 -3.55 -27.54
CA GLN A 62 -13.47 -4.54 -27.39
C GLN A 62 -12.11 -3.88 -27.17
N GLU A 63 -11.80 -2.81 -27.90
CA GLU A 63 -10.55 -2.05 -27.71
C GLU A 63 -10.51 -1.35 -26.35
N TYR A 64 -11.62 -0.72 -25.94
CA TYR A 64 -11.78 -0.16 -24.60
C TYR A 64 -11.56 -1.21 -23.51
N ARG A 65 -12.18 -2.38 -23.66
CA ARG A 65 -12.01 -3.49 -22.71
C ARG A 65 -10.56 -3.95 -22.62
N ARG A 66 -9.87 -4.08 -23.76
CA ARG A 66 -8.45 -4.45 -23.80
C ARG A 66 -7.59 -3.44 -23.05
N ALA A 67 -7.74 -2.15 -23.37
CA ALA A 67 -7.00 -1.07 -22.71
C ALA A 67 -7.32 -1.00 -21.20
N TYR A 68 -8.59 -1.17 -20.82
CA TYR A 68 -9.01 -1.19 -19.42
C TYR A 68 -8.35 -2.33 -18.65
N LEU A 69 -8.39 -3.56 -19.17
CA LEU A 69 -7.82 -4.72 -18.48
C LEU A 69 -6.31 -4.61 -18.33
N GLU A 70 -5.62 -4.04 -19.32
CA GLU A 70 -4.19 -3.74 -19.25
C GLU A 70 -3.89 -2.73 -18.13
N ASP A 71 -4.53 -1.55 -18.15
CA ASP A 71 -4.36 -0.52 -17.10
C ASP A 71 -4.76 -1.04 -15.70
N HIS A 72 -5.82 -1.84 -15.61
CA HIS A 72 -6.26 -2.47 -14.36
C HIS A 72 -5.22 -3.44 -13.82
N THR A 73 -4.63 -4.27 -14.68
CA THR A 73 -3.57 -5.23 -14.29
C THR A 73 -2.32 -4.49 -13.82
N GLU A 74 -1.88 -3.46 -14.53
CA GLU A 74 -0.75 -2.63 -14.12
C GLU A 74 -1.00 -1.91 -12.79
N ARG A 75 -2.23 -1.43 -12.57
CA ARG A 75 -2.64 -0.82 -11.31
C ARG A 75 -2.64 -1.84 -10.18
N GLN A 76 -3.15 -3.05 -10.42
CA GLN A 76 -3.15 -4.13 -9.44
C GLN A 76 -1.74 -4.51 -9.02
N GLU A 77 -0.79 -4.62 -9.96
CA GLU A 77 0.59 -4.97 -9.63
C GLU A 77 1.26 -3.87 -8.79
N ARG A 78 1.07 -2.60 -9.15
CA ARG A 78 1.51 -1.46 -8.32
C ARG A 78 0.92 -1.50 -6.92
N ASN A 79 -0.37 -1.80 -6.82
CA ASN A 79 -1.09 -1.93 -5.56
C ASN A 79 -0.56 -3.08 -4.69
N ARG A 80 -0.21 -4.23 -5.29
CA ARG A 80 0.43 -5.35 -4.57
C ARG A 80 1.80 -4.97 -4.03
N LEU A 81 2.60 -4.24 -4.81
CA LEU A 81 3.90 -3.74 -4.35
C LEU A 81 3.74 -2.75 -3.19
N LEU A 82 2.75 -1.87 -3.25
CA LEU A 82 2.45 -0.94 -2.17
C LEU A 82 1.92 -1.67 -0.92
N GLN A 83 1.05 -2.67 -1.08
CA GLN A 83 0.57 -3.50 0.03
C GLN A 83 1.72 -4.15 0.79
N ARG A 84 2.72 -4.72 0.09
CA ARG A 84 3.91 -5.27 0.75
C ARG A 84 4.68 -4.22 1.56
N GLN A 85 4.77 -2.99 1.07
CA GLN A 85 5.42 -1.89 1.78
C GLN A 85 4.59 -1.45 3.01
N VAL A 86 3.27 -1.44 2.90
CA VAL A 86 2.35 -1.19 4.02
C VAL A 86 2.51 -2.28 5.08
N ASP A 87 2.57 -3.55 4.71
CA ASP A 87 2.75 -4.66 5.64
C ASP A 87 4.09 -4.53 6.39
N GLN A 88 5.18 -4.25 5.66
CA GLN A 88 6.50 -4.01 6.24
C GLN A 88 6.53 -2.80 7.18
N SER A 89 5.88 -1.71 6.79
CA SER A 89 5.83 -0.48 7.59
C SER A 89 4.97 -0.67 8.84
N THR A 90 3.93 -1.49 8.77
CA THR A 90 3.13 -1.86 9.94
C THR A 90 3.96 -2.61 10.99
N ILE A 91 4.85 -3.50 10.55
CA ILE A 91 5.81 -4.16 11.45
C ILE A 91 6.74 -3.12 12.07
N ARG A 92 7.29 -2.18 11.29
CA ARG A 92 8.18 -1.12 11.79
C ARG A 92 7.50 -0.21 12.81
N VAL A 93 6.25 0.16 12.58
CA VAL A 93 5.46 0.95 13.54
C VAL A 93 5.33 0.23 14.88
N HIS A 94 5.06 -1.08 14.86
CA HIS A 94 5.02 -1.87 16.08
C HIS A 94 6.39 -1.90 16.80
N GLN A 95 7.49 -2.03 16.05
CA GLN A 95 8.83 -1.97 16.61
C GLN A 95 9.14 -0.61 17.24
N ILE A 96 8.71 0.49 16.62
CA ILE A 96 8.86 1.84 17.17
C ILE A 96 8.13 1.94 18.52
N GLN A 97 6.88 1.45 18.62
CA GLN A 97 6.13 1.45 19.88
C GLN A 97 6.82 0.66 21.01
N LEU A 98 7.54 -0.40 20.66
CA LEU A 98 8.33 -1.18 21.62
C LEU A 98 9.58 -0.41 22.05
N LEU A 99 10.29 0.22 21.10
CA LEU A 99 11.48 1.03 21.38
C LEU A 99 11.16 2.30 22.18
N GLU A 100 9.97 2.87 22.03
CA GLU A 100 9.47 3.99 22.82
C GLU A 100 9.33 3.68 24.32
N GLN A 101 9.20 2.40 24.68
CA GLN A 101 9.18 1.94 26.08
C GLN A 101 10.57 1.89 26.72
N VAL A 102 11.63 2.05 25.92
CA VAL A 102 13.01 2.08 26.41
C VAL A 102 13.42 3.52 26.67
N GLU A 103 13.35 3.94 27.93
CA GLU A 103 13.52 5.34 28.34
C GLU A 103 14.85 5.96 27.86
N ALA A 104 15.93 5.18 27.83
CA ALA A 104 17.26 5.63 27.43
C ALA A 104 17.40 6.02 25.94
N ILE A 105 16.54 5.47 25.08
CA ILE A 105 16.58 5.68 23.62
C ILE A 105 15.32 6.34 23.07
N ARG A 106 14.33 6.61 23.94
CA ARG A 106 13.10 7.29 23.57
C ARG A 106 13.41 8.62 22.88
N LEU A 107 12.80 8.85 21.72
CA LEU A 107 12.87 10.14 21.03
C LEU A 107 11.84 11.08 21.65
N ASP A 108 12.19 12.35 21.83
CA ASP A 108 11.24 13.38 22.27
C ASP A 108 10.34 13.75 21.09
N SER A 109 9.29 12.94 20.88
CA SER A 109 8.24 13.17 19.88
C SER A 109 6.88 13.18 20.58
N ASP A 110 6.10 14.23 20.35
CA ASP A 110 4.70 14.32 20.80
C ASP A 110 3.74 13.60 19.82
N VAL A 111 4.24 13.07 18.70
CA VAL A 111 3.44 12.41 17.67
C VAL A 111 3.32 10.92 17.97
N ASP A 112 2.09 10.44 18.17
CA ASP A 112 1.77 9.02 18.19
C ASP A 112 1.78 8.46 16.76
N VAL A 113 2.94 7.96 16.35
CA VAL A 113 3.19 7.39 15.02
C VAL A 113 2.23 6.23 14.72
N ALA A 114 1.85 5.45 15.74
CA ALA A 114 0.99 4.29 15.55
C ALA A 114 -0.47 4.69 15.32
N ALA A 115 -0.96 5.70 16.04
CA ALA A 115 -2.28 6.26 15.78
C ALA A 115 -2.35 6.87 14.38
N LEU A 116 -1.34 7.66 13.99
CA LEU A 116 -1.26 8.28 12.67
C LEU A 116 -1.18 7.22 11.56
N TRP A 117 -0.35 6.18 11.74
CA TRP A 117 -0.25 5.08 10.78
C TRP A 117 -1.59 4.38 10.58
N LYS A 118 -2.28 4.07 11.69
CA LYS A 118 -3.59 3.40 11.67
C LYS A 118 -4.65 4.23 10.94
N GLU A 119 -4.63 5.55 11.06
CA GLU A 119 -5.53 6.45 10.32
C GLU A 119 -5.20 6.44 8.83
N THR A 120 -3.91 6.57 8.48
CA THR A 120 -3.45 6.59 7.08
C THR A 120 -3.78 5.30 6.33
N ILE A 121 -3.56 4.13 6.94
CA ILE A 121 -3.82 2.85 6.25
C ILE A 121 -5.31 2.49 6.15
N GLN A 122 -6.19 3.08 6.96
CA GLN A 122 -7.65 2.83 6.84
C GLN A 122 -8.21 3.31 5.50
N LEU A 123 -7.57 4.32 4.91
CA LEU A 123 -7.94 4.86 3.60
C LEU A 123 -7.32 4.04 2.46
N PHE A 124 -6.44 3.08 2.76
CA PHE A 124 -5.82 2.23 1.77
C PHE A 124 -6.73 1.07 1.40
N THR A 125 -7.42 1.21 0.28
CA THR A 125 -8.19 0.11 -0.33
C THR A 125 -7.61 -0.23 -1.69
N VAL A 126 -7.31 -1.50 -1.90
CA VAL A 126 -6.80 -2.04 -3.16
C VAL A 126 -7.79 -3.03 -3.77
N CYS A 127 -7.88 -3.02 -5.10
CA CYS A 127 -8.71 -3.97 -5.84
C CYS A 127 -8.09 -5.37 -5.79
N GLU A 128 -8.87 -6.38 -5.38
CA GLU A 128 -8.41 -7.78 -5.35
C GLU A 128 -8.68 -8.51 -6.67
N ASN A 129 -9.65 -8.06 -7.47
CA ASN A 129 -9.95 -8.62 -8.78
C ASN A 129 -8.70 -8.66 -9.69
N ASP A 130 -8.41 -9.81 -10.27
CA ASP A 130 -7.28 -10.03 -11.19
C ASP A 130 -7.58 -9.66 -12.65
N GLY A 131 -8.78 -9.13 -12.93
CA GLY A 131 -9.20 -8.78 -14.28
C GLY A 131 -9.84 -9.94 -15.06
N ALA A 132 -9.64 -11.20 -14.66
CA ALA A 132 -10.10 -12.36 -15.41
C ALA A 132 -11.63 -12.46 -15.48
N GLY A 133 -12.31 -11.96 -14.44
CA GLY A 133 -13.77 -11.93 -14.36
C GLY A 133 -14.43 -10.63 -14.84
N ILE A 134 -13.66 -9.62 -15.25
CA ILE A 134 -14.24 -8.32 -15.60
C ILE A 134 -14.76 -8.36 -17.04
N SER A 135 -16.08 -8.48 -17.14
CA SER A 135 -16.81 -8.54 -18.41
C SER A 135 -16.72 -7.22 -19.18
N LEU A 136 -16.93 -6.09 -18.50
CA LEU A 136 -17.10 -4.75 -19.07
C LEU A 136 -18.16 -4.64 -20.17
N ILE A 137 -19.03 -5.65 -20.36
CA ILE A 137 -20.06 -5.64 -21.40
C ILE A 137 -21.20 -4.70 -21.03
N ASP A 138 -21.66 -4.77 -19.77
CA ASP A 138 -22.83 -4.01 -19.28
C ASP A 138 -22.44 -2.73 -18.53
N SER A 139 -21.22 -2.68 -17.98
CA SER A 139 -20.71 -1.55 -17.21
C SER A 139 -19.22 -1.33 -17.53
N PRO A 140 -18.78 -0.09 -17.81
CA PRO A 140 -17.41 0.19 -18.24
C PRO A 140 -16.39 0.29 -17.08
N ALA A 141 -16.73 -0.23 -15.89
CA ALA A 141 -15.88 -0.20 -14.72
C ALA A 141 -15.88 -1.55 -13.98
N CYS A 142 -14.79 -1.80 -13.24
CA CYS A 142 -14.67 -2.94 -12.34
C CYS A 142 -15.76 -2.87 -11.24
N PRO A 143 -16.47 -3.98 -10.97
CA PRO A 143 -17.53 -4.01 -9.96
C PRO A 143 -16.99 -3.90 -8.52
N GLU A 144 -15.70 -4.19 -8.30
CA GLU A 144 -15.09 -4.15 -6.98
C GLU A 144 -14.51 -2.79 -6.65
N CYS A 145 -13.61 -2.27 -7.49
CA CYS A 145 -12.92 -1.00 -7.20
C CYS A 145 -13.56 0.23 -7.86
N HIS A 146 -14.49 0.03 -8.79
CA HIS A 146 -15.09 1.11 -9.60
C HIS A 146 -14.08 2.02 -10.32
N GLY A 147 -12.82 1.57 -10.44
CA GLY A 147 -11.74 2.32 -11.06
C GLY A 147 -12.00 2.51 -12.54
N ARG A 148 -11.65 3.69 -13.07
CA ARG A 148 -11.82 4.05 -14.49
C ARG A 148 -10.51 3.90 -15.26
N LEU A 149 -10.59 3.76 -16.58
CA LEU A 149 -9.41 3.67 -17.44
C LEU A 149 -8.56 4.94 -17.33
N GLY A 150 -7.28 4.78 -16.99
CA GLY A 150 -6.33 5.88 -16.85
C GLY A 150 -6.55 6.78 -15.63
N GLN A 151 -7.41 6.36 -14.69
CA GLN A 151 -7.55 7.04 -13.40
C GLN A 151 -6.28 6.84 -12.58
N PRO A 152 -5.62 7.92 -12.11
CA PRO A 152 -4.46 7.79 -11.27
C PRO A 152 -4.85 7.18 -9.91
N THR A 153 -4.01 6.27 -9.40
CA THR A 153 -4.04 5.89 -7.99
C THR A 153 -3.40 7.01 -7.17
N ASN A 154 -4.14 7.57 -6.21
CA ASN A 154 -3.58 8.53 -5.27
C ASN A 154 -3.27 7.82 -3.95
N HIS A 155 -2.00 7.50 -3.75
CA HIS A 155 -1.48 6.92 -2.51
C HIS A 155 -0.31 7.74 -1.96
N THR A 156 -0.24 9.02 -2.30
CA THR A 156 0.87 9.90 -1.89
C THR A 156 0.99 9.97 -0.37
N ASP A 157 -0.12 10.16 0.35
CA ASP A 157 -0.14 10.23 1.81
C ASP A 157 0.44 8.95 2.47
N ILE A 158 0.18 7.78 1.86
CA ILE A 158 0.70 6.50 2.36
C ILE A 158 2.20 6.41 2.11
N LEU A 159 2.66 6.76 0.91
CA LEU A 159 4.09 6.73 0.57
C LEU A 159 4.89 7.71 1.42
N ASP A 160 4.36 8.90 1.66
CA ASP A 160 4.98 9.91 2.52
C ASP A 160 5.07 9.39 3.96
N MET A 161 3.99 8.80 4.48
CA MET A 161 3.97 8.21 5.81
C MET A 161 4.94 7.02 5.96
N ILE A 162 5.07 6.16 4.94
CA ILE A 162 6.06 5.07 4.91
C ILE A 162 7.48 5.66 5.01
N SER A 163 7.76 6.71 4.24
CA SER A 163 9.07 7.38 4.29
C SER A 163 9.34 8.01 5.66
N GLU A 164 8.32 8.55 6.33
CA GLU A 164 8.44 9.13 7.67
C GLU A 164 8.71 8.05 8.73
N ILE A 165 7.97 6.93 8.69
CA ILE A 165 8.20 5.76 9.56
C ILE A 165 9.64 5.26 9.43
N ASP A 166 10.15 5.19 8.20
CA ASP A 166 11.52 4.72 7.95
C ASP A 166 12.57 5.66 8.55
N GLN A 167 12.36 6.97 8.47
CA GLN A 167 13.24 7.95 9.10
C GLN A 167 13.22 7.87 10.62
N ILE A 168 12.03 7.73 11.21
CA ILE A 168 11.88 7.59 12.67
C ILE A 168 12.56 6.31 13.14
N PHE A 169 12.36 5.20 12.43
CA PHE A 169 12.98 3.92 12.75
C PHE A 169 14.52 3.98 12.68
N ILE A 170 15.07 4.64 11.65
CA ILE A 170 16.51 4.89 11.55
C ILE A 170 17.01 5.70 12.76
N GLY A 171 16.27 6.73 13.18
CA GLY A 171 16.60 7.52 14.37
C GLY A 171 16.71 6.68 15.64
N TYR A 172 15.74 5.79 15.86
CA TYR A 172 15.76 4.84 16.98
C TYR A 172 16.95 3.88 16.91
N ARG A 173 17.25 3.33 15.74
CA ARG A 173 18.40 2.43 15.53
C ARG A 173 19.72 3.12 15.84
N ASP A 174 19.90 4.33 15.34
CA ASP A 174 21.14 5.09 15.55
C ASP A 174 21.30 5.48 17.03
N ARG A 175 20.20 5.81 17.72
CA ARG A 175 20.21 6.06 19.17
C ARG A 175 20.56 4.80 19.96
N LEU A 176 19.95 3.67 19.62
CA LEU A 176 20.27 2.37 20.24
C LEU A 176 21.74 2.01 20.03
N ALA A 177 22.29 2.19 18.83
CA ALA A 177 23.70 1.95 18.56
C ALA A 177 24.62 2.86 19.39
N SER A 178 24.26 4.15 19.54
CA SER A 178 25.00 5.11 20.36
C SER A 178 25.03 4.70 21.84
N VAL A 179 23.86 4.44 22.43
CA VAL A 179 23.76 4.06 23.85
C VAL A 179 24.44 2.71 24.09
N SER A 180 24.29 1.76 23.18
CA SER A 180 25.00 0.47 23.25
C SER A 180 26.52 0.66 23.23
N SER A 181 27.05 1.53 22.36
CA SER A 181 28.49 1.82 22.27
C SER A 181 29.02 2.47 23.55
N GLU A 182 28.27 3.43 24.11
CA GLU A 182 28.64 4.06 25.38
C GLU A 182 28.67 3.05 26.53
N LEU A 183 27.72 2.13 26.56
CA LEU A 183 27.67 1.09 27.57
C LEU A 183 28.88 0.16 27.45
N VAL A 184 29.24 -0.29 26.24
CA VAL A 184 30.43 -1.12 25.99
C VAL A 184 31.71 -0.48 26.53
N LEU A 185 31.83 0.85 26.39
CA LEU A 185 32.99 1.59 26.87
C LEU A 185 33.01 1.72 28.41
N LYS A 186 31.84 1.72 29.07
CA LYS A 186 31.69 1.89 30.52
C LYS A 186 31.73 0.57 31.28
N SER A 187 31.13 -0.50 30.75
CA SER A 187 31.16 -1.83 31.35
C SER A 187 32.27 -2.67 30.74
N GLY A 188 33.32 -2.92 31.52
CA GLY A 188 34.38 -3.84 31.11
C GLY A 188 33.80 -5.22 30.80
N ASN A 189 33.77 -5.58 29.51
CA ASN A 189 33.60 -6.92 28.93
C ASN A 189 32.63 -7.86 29.66
N SER A 190 31.40 -7.41 29.95
CA SER A 190 30.34 -8.27 30.51
C SER A 190 29.65 -9.10 29.42
N ASP A 191 29.27 -10.34 29.71
CA ASP A 191 28.53 -11.23 28.78
C ASP A 191 27.25 -10.60 28.20
N GLN A 192 26.62 -9.69 28.96
CA GLN A 192 25.47 -8.91 28.50
C GLN A 192 25.78 -8.00 27.29
N LEU A 193 27.00 -7.48 27.17
CA LEU A 193 27.45 -6.69 26.03
C LEU A 193 27.65 -7.54 24.77
N GLN A 194 28.08 -8.80 24.92
CA GLN A 194 28.17 -9.72 23.78
C GLN A 194 26.79 -10.08 23.23
N SER A 195 25.78 -10.24 24.10
CA SER A 195 24.39 -10.45 23.67
C SER A 195 23.81 -9.22 22.94
N LEU A 196 24.10 -8.01 23.43
CA LEU A 196 23.68 -6.76 22.78
C LEU A 196 24.40 -6.56 21.44
N PHE A 197 25.69 -6.90 21.36
CA PHE A 197 26.42 -6.91 20.09
C PHE A 197 25.83 -7.91 19.12
N ARG A 198 25.45 -9.13 19.54
CA ARG A 198 24.78 -10.11 18.67
C ARG A 198 23.44 -9.61 18.13
N LEU A 199 22.67 -8.91 18.96
CA LEU A 199 21.43 -8.23 18.55
C LEU A 199 21.68 -7.13 17.50
N ASN A 200 22.72 -6.32 17.68
CA ASN A 200 23.04 -5.20 16.79
C ASN A 200 23.80 -5.64 15.51
N SER A 201 24.63 -6.68 15.59
CA SER A 201 25.47 -7.19 14.49
C SER A 201 24.79 -8.24 13.61
N ALA A 202 23.59 -8.71 13.98
CA ALA A 202 22.78 -9.57 13.13
C ALA A 202 22.36 -8.91 11.81
N GLY A 203 22.51 -7.58 11.65
CA GLY A 203 22.43 -6.88 10.36
C GLY A 203 21.03 -6.84 9.72
N ASP A 204 20.14 -7.75 10.09
CA ASP A 204 18.76 -7.85 9.65
C ASP A 204 17.83 -7.56 10.83
N LEU A 205 17.41 -6.30 10.95
CA LEU A 205 16.44 -5.82 11.95
C LEU A 205 15.03 -6.40 11.76
N SER A 206 14.80 -7.17 10.69
CA SER A 206 13.62 -8.02 10.53
C SER A 206 13.57 -9.10 11.62
N ASP A 207 14.72 -9.64 12.02
CA ASP A 207 14.82 -10.57 13.15
C ASP A 207 14.72 -9.85 14.49
N LEU A 208 15.08 -8.56 14.56
CA LEU A 208 14.88 -7.75 15.75
C LEU A 208 13.38 -7.58 16.06
N ALA A 209 12.48 -7.58 15.07
CA ALA A 209 11.02 -7.57 15.29
C ALA A 209 10.54 -8.82 16.05
N ASN A 210 11.13 -9.97 15.74
CA ASN A 210 10.81 -11.25 16.39
C ASN A 210 11.46 -11.38 17.77
N VAL A 211 12.43 -10.52 18.09
CA VAL A 211 13.24 -10.57 19.31
C VAL A 211 12.92 -9.42 20.28
N LEU A 212 12.44 -8.26 19.81
CA LEU A 212 11.94 -7.16 20.65
C LEU A 212 10.58 -7.54 21.25
N ASP A 213 10.58 -8.50 22.17
CA ASP A 213 9.43 -8.78 23.02
C ASP A 213 9.56 -8.00 24.35
N ASP A 214 8.52 -8.09 25.18
CA ASP A 214 8.49 -7.46 26.51
C ASP A 214 9.70 -7.84 27.38
N LYS A 215 10.31 -9.00 27.16
CA LYS A 215 11.49 -9.46 27.91
C LYS A 215 12.74 -8.73 27.46
N VAL A 216 12.91 -8.50 26.16
CA VAL A 216 14.03 -7.70 25.64
C VAL A 216 13.88 -6.24 26.02
N ILE A 217 12.66 -5.68 25.99
CA ILE A 217 12.41 -4.32 26.49
C ILE A 217 12.74 -4.20 27.98
N SER A 218 12.30 -5.17 28.79
CA SER A 218 12.63 -5.21 30.23
C SER A 218 14.13 -5.34 30.46
N PHE A 219 14.82 -6.19 29.69
CA PHE A 219 16.27 -6.34 29.74
C PHE A 219 17.00 -5.04 29.37
N LEU A 220 16.59 -4.36 28.30
CA LEU A 220 17.18 -3.08 27.90
C LEU A 220 16.95 -2.02 28.97
N ASN A 221 15.75 -1.93 29.54
CA ASN A 221 15.45 -1.01 30.64
C ASN A 221 16.26 -1.34 31.91
N GLU A 222 16.45 -2.62 32.25
CA GLU A 222 17.31 -3.01 33.36
C GLU A 222 18.78 -2.69 33.11
N LEU A 223 19.27 -2.97 31.90
CA LEU A 223 20.66 -2.79 31.52
C LEU A 223 21.03 -1.29 31.45
N PHE A 224 20.15 -0.45 30.91
CA PHE A 224 20.32 1.00 30.92
C PHE A 224 20.04 1.60 32.31
N GLY A 225 19.05 1.09 33.06
CA GLY A 225 18.73 1.52 34.42
C GLY A 225 19.83 1.21 35.43
N LYS A 226 20.43 0.01 35.39
CA LYS A 226 21.56 -0.40 36.25
C LYS A 226 22.87 0.34 35.92
N SER A 227 23.00 0.96 34.74
CA SER A 227 24.17 1.80 34.45
C SER A 227 24.18 3.12 35.26
N ASN A 228 23.03 3.54 35.79
CA ASN A 228 22.91 4.64 36.76
C ASN A 228 23.03 4.17 38.23
N GLU A 229 22.84 2.89 38.51
CA GLU A 229 22.98 2.30 39.85
C GLU A 229 23.92 1.09 39.80
N SER A 230 25.21 1.37 40.00
CA SER A 230 26.22 0.35 40.26
C SER A 230 25.77 -0.63 41.37
N SER A 231 25.61 -1.91 41.00
CA SER A 231 26.13 -3.09 41.71
C SER A 231 25.11 -4.23 41.90
N GLY A 232 25.35 -5.34 41.17
CA GLY A 232 25.21 -6.71 41.68
C GLY A 232 23.82 -7.36 41.73
N ASN A 233 23.46 -8.10 40.66
CA ASN A 233 23.10 -9.53 40.76
C ASN A 233 22.90 -10.13 39.35
N ASN A 234 23.71 -11.13 38.99
CA ASN A 234 23.60 -11.86 37.72
C ASN A 234 22.58 -13.01 37.86
N GLY A 235 21.40 -12.84 37.25
CA GLY A 235 20.50 -13.95 36.92
C GLY A 235 20.93 -14.58 35.60
N ASP A 236 21.06 -15.90 35.59
CA ASP A 236 21.53 -16.70 34.46
C ASP A 236 20.38 -16.93 33.46
N TRP A 237 20.44 -16.27 32.29
CA TRP A 237 19.40 -16.30 31.25
C TRP A 237 19.75 -17.20 30.06
N ALA A 238 20.90 -17.90 30.10
CA ALA A 238 21.45 -18.65 28.97
C ALA A 238 21.20 -20.17 29.05
N SER A 239 20.11 -20.62 29.68
CA SER A 239 19.76 -22.05 29.68
C SER A 239 18.81 -22.39 28.53
N PRO A 240 19.23 -23.25 27.57
CA PRO A 240 18.31 -23.88 26.63
C PRO A 240 17.62 -25.05 27.35
N HIS A 241 16.30 -25.01 27.50
CA HIS A 241 15.56 -26.19 27.94
C HIS A 241 14.95 -26.92 26.75
N SER A 242 15.13 -28.25 26.82
CA SER A 242 14.74 -29.32 25.91
C SER A 242 13.24 -29.40 25.63
#